data_AF-A0A0Q4Y1H8-F1
#
_entry.id   AF-A0A0Q4Y1H8-F1
#
_cell.length_a   1.000
_cell.length_b   1.000
_cell.length_c   1.000
_cell.angle_alpha   90.00
_cell.angle_beta   90.00
_cell.angle_gamma   90.00
#
_symmetry.space_group_name_H-M   'P 1'
#
loop_
_entity.id
_entity.type
_entity.pdbx_description
1 polymer ?
#
loop_
_entity_poly.entity_id
_entity_poly.type
_entity_poly.pdbx_seq_one_letter_code
_entity_poly.pdbx_strand_id
1 'polypeptide(L)'
;MAHHLKTLIGKLNDTTRRAAERAASLCMANGHYEVDLEHLFLALLEQPQSDFVLLCRRFGISADALQSDLQAEIGRFKNGNTRTPVFSPHLPTLLEHAWLTPRSARPLTS
;
A
#
# COMPACT_ATOMS: atom_id res chain seq x y z
N MET A 1 -14.09 -15.13 -0.69
CA MET A 1 -13.16 -14.94 0.45
C MET A 1 -12.66 -13.48 0.47
N ALA A 2 -13.54 -12.50 0.71
CA ALA A 2 -13.21 -11.06 0.63
C ALA A 2 -13.33 -10.32 1.98
N HIS A 3 -13.65 -11.03 3.06
CA HIS A 3 -14.01 -10.43 4.36
C HIS A 3 -12.84 -10.03 5.26
N HIS A 4 -11.59 -10.32 4.88
CA HIS A 4 -10.44 -10.12 5.75
C HIS A 4 -9.69 -8.80 5.51
N LEU A 5 -9.77 -8.20 4.31
CA LEU A 5 -8.97 -7.03 3.96
C LEU A 5 -9.30 -5.79 4.81
N LYS A 6 -10.59 -5.46 4.98
CA LYS A 6 -11.02 -4.31 5.80
C LYS A 6 -10.61 -4.48 7.27
N THR A 7 -10.62 -5.71 7.75
CA THR A 7 -10.24 -6.10 9.11
C THR A 7 -8.73 -6.07 9.32
N LEU A 8 -7.93 -6.49 8.32
CA LEU A 8 -6.47 -6.40 8.33
C LEU A 8 -5.98 -4.95 8.25
N ILE A 9 -6.53 -4.15 7.34
CA ILE A 9 -6.24 -2.71 7.26
C ILE A 9 -6.63 -2.02 8.57
N GLY A 10 -7.74 -2.44 9.19
CA GLY A 10 -8.16 -1.96 10.51
C GLY A 10 -7.22 -2.34 11.67
N LYS A 11 -6.40 -3.40 11.52
CA LYS A 11 -5.41 -3.85 12.51
C LYS A 11 -4.02 -3.24 12.31
N LEU A 12 -3.75 -2.61 11.15
CA LEU A 12 -2.43 -2.14 10.72
C LEU A 12 -2.14 -0.65 11.00
N ASN A 13 -2.88 -0.01 11.92
CA ASN A 13 -2.81 1.42 12.29
C ASN A 13 -3.63 2.39 11.40
N ASP A 14 -4.07 3.51 11.99
CA ASP A 14 -4.89 4.53 11.33
C ASP A 14 -4.22 5.14 10.09
N THR A 15 -2.89 5.24 10.08
CA THR A 15 -2.07 5.67 8.93
C THR A 15 -2.32 4.79 7.70
N THR A 16 -2.37 3.47 7.88
CA THR A 16 -2.60 2.49 6.81
C THR A 16 -4.04 2.55 6.32
N ARG A 17 -5.01 2.79 7.22
CA ARG A 17 -6.42 3.01 6.84
C ARG A 17 -6.55 4.24 5.94
N ARG A 18 -5.95 5.37 6.34
CA ARG A 18 -5.95 6.60 5.54
C ARG A 18 -5.25 6.41 4.20
N ALA A 19 -4.14 5.67 4.18
CA ALA A 19 -3.45 5.32 2.94
C ALA A 19 -4.35 4.48 2.00
N ALA A 20 -5.10 3.52 2.52
CA ALA A 20 -5.99 2.68 1.72
C ALA A 20 -7.17 3.48 1.12
N GLU A 21 -7.75 4.40 1.89
CA GLU A 21 -8.79 5.32 1.39
C GLU A 21 -8.24 6.25 0.31
N ARG A 22 -7.02 6.75 0.50
CA ARG A 22 -6.31 7.55 -0.49
C ARG A 22 -5.99 6.76 -1.75
N ALA A 23 -5.53 5.52 -1.63
CA ALA A 23 -5.26 4.61 -2.74
C ALA A 23 -6.53 4.32 -3.57
N ALA A 24 -7.68 4.10 -2.92
CA ALA A 24 -8.96 3.94 -3.60
C ALA A 24 -9.36 5.22 -4.36
N SER A 25 -9.13 6.38 -3.76
CA SER A 25 -9.39 7.68 -4.41
C SER A 25 -8.49 7.89 -5.64
N LEU A 26 -7.21 7.51 -5.55
CA LEU A 26 -6.27 7.56 -6.68
C LEU A 26 -6.68 6.61 -7.81
N CYS A 27 -7.08 5.39 -7.48
CA CYS A 27 -7.57 4.41 -8.43
C CYS A 27 -8.82 4.92 -9.17
N MET A 28 -9.77 5.54 -8.44
CA MET A 28 -10.94 6.18 -9.05
C MET A 28 -10.58 7.36 -9.95
N ALA A 29 -9.67 8.23 -9.52
CA ALA A 29 -9.25 9.40 -10.29
C ALA A 29 -8.55 9.02 -11.60
N ASN A 30 -7.81 7.90 -11.61
CA ASN A 30 -7.14 7.37 -12.80
C ASN A 30 -8.05 6.44 -13.64
N GLY A 31 -9.27 6.15 -13.18
CA GLY A 31 -10.21 5.27 -13.89
C GLY A 31 -9.75 3.82 -13.96
N HIS A 32 -9.03 3.34 -12.95
CA HIS A 32 -8.55 1.96 -12.87
C HIS A 32 -9.64 1.02 -12.34
N TYR A 33 -9.56 -0.25 -12.72
CA TYR A 33 -10.54 -1.26 -12.33
C TYR A 33 -10.31 -1.78 -10.91
N GLU A 34 -9.04 -1.86 -10.52
CA GLU A 34 -8.62 -2.50 -9.27
C GLU A 34 -7.64 -1.62 -8.49
N VAL A 35 -7.85 -1.53 -7.18
CA VAL A 35 -6.91 -0.91 -6.23
C VAL A 35 -5.85 -1.95 -5.90
N ASP A 36 -4.66 -1.75 -6.44
CA ASP A 36 -3.52 -2.63 -6.25
C ASP A 36 -2.47 -2.06 -5.27
N LEU A 37 -1.44 -2.83 -4.97
CA LEU A 37 -0.40 -2.49 -3.99
C LEU A 37 0.35 -1.20 -4.33
N GLU A 38 0.54 -0.92 -5.61
CA GLU A 38 1.21 0.26 -6.11
C GLU A 38 0.46 1.53 -5.68
N HIS A 39 -0.87 1.52 -5.71
CA HIS A 39 -1.70 2.63 -5.23
C HIS A 39 -1.56 2.81 -3.72
N LEU A 40 -1.47 1.71 -2.97
CA LEU A 40 -1.29 1.75 -1.51
C LEU A 40 0.09 2.29 -1.14
N PHE A 41 1.16 1.83 -1.78
CA PHE A 41 2.52 2.32 -1.52
C PHE A 41 2.68 3.78 -1.93
N LEU A 42 2.06 4.20 -3.03
CA LEU A 42 2.05 5.61 -3.43
C LEU A 42 1.39 6.48 -2.36
N ALA A 43 0.24 6.04 -1.82
CA ALA A 43 -0.45 6.74 -0.74
C ALA A 43 0.29 6.70 0.61
N LEU A 44 1.12 5.68 0.85
CA LEU A 44 2.00 5.61 2.03
C LEU A 44 3.21 6.54 1.89
N LEU A 45 3.75 6.70 0.67
CA LEU A 45 4.82 7.66 0.38
C LEU A 45 4.38 9.12 0.55
N GLU A 46 3.11 9.43 0.23
CA GLU A 46 2.53 10.76 0.49
C GLU A 46 2.51 11.11 1.98
N GLN A 47 2.62 10.14 2.88
CA GLN A 47 2.63 10.34 4.34
C GLN A 47 4.06 10.29 4.89
N PRO A 48 4.69 11.43 5.21
CA PRO A 48 6.12 11.48 5.59
C PRO A 48 6.43 10.74 6.90
N GLN A 49 5.41 10.56 7.74
CA GLN A 49 5.48 9.86 9.03
C GLN A 49 5.14 8.37 8.91
N SER A 50 4.91 7.84 7.71
CA SER A 50 4.63 6.41 7.54
C SER A 50 5.91 5.59 7.77
N ASP A 51 5.74 4.40 8.34
CA ASP A 51 6.84 3.44 8.50
C ASP A 51 7.50 3.12 7.16
N PHE A 52 6.73 3.17 6.05
CA PHE A 52 7.24 2.95 4.71
C PHE A 52 8.29 3.99 4.30
N VAL A 53 8.02 5.29 4.53
CA VAL A 53 8.98 6.37 4.25
C VAL A 53 10.20 6.26 5.16
N LEU A 54 10.00 5.91 6.44
CA LEU A 54 11.10 5.70 7.39
C LEU A 54 12.00 4.52 6.97
N LEU A 55 11.41 3.42 6.50
CA LEU A 55 12.14 2.27 5.98
C LEU A 55 12.90 2.64 4.70
N CYS A 56 12.26 3.32 3.75
CA CYS A 56 12.94 3.78 2.53
C CYS A 56 14.19 4.60 2.87
N ARG A 57 14.06 5.58 3.77
CA ARG A 57 15.21 6.38 4.25
C ARG A 57 16.28 5.52 4.92
N ARG A 58 15.89 4.56 5.75
CA ARG A 58 16.82 3.66 6.46
C ARG A 58 17.61 2.77 5.51
N PHE A 59 17.00 2.32 4.43
CA PHE A 59 17.63 1.46 3.42
C PHE A 59 18.30 2.26 2.28
N GLY A 60 18.30 3.60 2.34
CA GLY A 60 18.89 4.45 1.30
C GLY A 60 18.09 4.47 0.00
N ILE A 61 16.80 4.12 0.05
CA ILE A 61 15.88 4.16 -1.08
C ILE A 61 15.32 5.58 -1.20
N SER A 62 15.53 6.21 -2.35
CA SER A 62 14.98 7.53 -2.68
C SER A 62 13.45 7.44 -2.80
N ALA A 63 12.73 8.06 -1.86
CA ALA A 63 11.27 8.08 -1.88
C ALA A 63 10.69 8.70 -3.16
N ASP A 64 11.36 9.73 -3.70
CA ASP A 64 10.96 10.42 -4.93
C ASP A 64 11.13 9.53 -6.18
N ALA A 65 12.24 8.79 -6.25
CA ALA A 65 12.47 7.80 -7.32
C ALA A 65 11.43 6.68 -7.24
N LEU A 66 11.20 6.13 -6.04
CA LEU A 66 10.20 5.09 -5.84
C LEU A 66 8.78 5.58 -6.16
N GLN A 67 8.46 6.82 -5.81
CA GLN A 67 7.20 7.45 -6.17
C GLN A 67 7.04 7.53 -7.70
N SER A 68 8.08 7.96 -8.41
CA SER A 68 8.09 8.06 -9.87
C SER A 68 7.92 6.69 -10.53
N ASP A 69 8.64 5.67 -10.05
CA ASP A 69 8.55 4.30 -10.54
C ASP A 69 7.13 3.72 -10.34
N LEU A 70 6.54 3.93 -9.15
CA LEU A 70 5.17 3.50 -8.87
C LEU A 70 4.14 4.22 -9.76
N GLN A 71 4.30 5.52 -9.98
CA GLN A 71 3.42 6.27 -10.89
C GLN A 71 3.54 5.78 -12.33
N ALA A 72 4.76 5.49 -12.79
CA ALA A 72 4.99 4.94 -14.12
C ALA A 72 4.29 3.58 -14.29
N GLU A 73 4.38 2.70 -13.29
CA GLU A 73 3.74 1.38 -13.35
C GLU A 73 2.20 1.49 -13.27
N ILE A 74 1.67 2.35 -12.39
CA ILE A 74 0.24 2.68 -12.33
C ILE A 74 -0.27 3.21 -13.67
N GLY A 75 0.53 4.03 -14.37
CA GLY A 75 0.19 4.55 -15.70
C GLY A 75 0.06 3.47 -16.79
N ARG A 76 0.58 2.26 -16.56
CA ARG A 76 0.47 1.12 -17.49
C ARG A 76 -0.78 0.28 -17.25
N PHE A 77 -1.52 0.55 -16.16
CA PHE A 77 -2.72 -0.20 -15.83
C PHE A 77 -3.83 0.09 -16.84
N LYS A 78 -4.72 -0.90 -17.00
CA LYS A 78 -5.90 -0.72 -17.85
C LYS A 78 -6.81 0.33 -17.20
N ASN A 79 -7.06 1.42 -17.94
CA ASN A 79 -7.95 2.50 -17.55
C ASN A 79 -9.25 2.45 -18.37
N GLY A 80 -10.25 3.24 -17.97
CA GLY A 80 -11.58 3.26 -18.59
C GLY A 80 -12.71 2.72 -17.69
N ASN A 81 -12.43 2.46 -16.42
CA ASN A 81 -13.45 2.12 -15.46
C ASN A 81 -14.21 3.36 -14.99
N THR A 82 -15.54 3.35 -15.14
CA THR A 82 -16.46 4.37 -14.60
C THR A 82 -17.21 3.89 -13.35
N ARG A 83 -16.89 2.68 -12.86
CA ARG A 83 -17.48 2.09 -11.64
C ARG A 83 -16.56 2.26 -10.44
N THR A 84 -17.10 1.99 -9.25
CA THR A 84 -16.30 1.88 -8.02
C THR A 84 -15.26 0.75 -8.16
N PRO A 85 -13.96 1.04 -8.02
CA PRO A 85 -12.92 0.03 -8.14
C PRO A 85 -12.98 -0.97 -6.98
N VAL A 86 -12.57 -2.21 -7.25
CA VAL A 86 -12.48 -3.27 -6.25
C VAL A 86 -11.04 -3.41 -5.76
N PHE A 87 -10.84 -3.90 -4.55
CA PHE A 87 -9.48 -4.20 -4.09
C PHE A 87 -8.96 -5.48 -4.75
N SER A 88 -7.73 -5.42 -5.25
CA SER A 88 -7.03 -6.57 -5.81
C SER A 88 -6.91 -7.71 -4.77
N PRO A 89 -7.05 -8.99 -5.17
CA PRO A 89 -6.89 -10.13 -4.26
C PRO A 89 -5.43 -10.28 -3.76
N HIS A 90 -4.47 -9.63 -4.40
CA HIS A 90 -3.06 -9.65 -4.00
C HIS A 90 -2.78 -8.85 -2.73
N LEU A 91 -3.59 -7.81 -2.45
CA LEU A 91 -3.50 -6.99 -1.25
C LEU A 91 -3.66 -7.79 0.05
N PRO A 92 -4.76 -8.54 0.26
CA PRO A 92 -4.95 -9.32 1.48
C PRO A 92 -3.90 -10.42 1.63
N THR A 93 -3.49 -11.10 0.55
CA THR A 93 -2.42 -12.11 0.62
C THR A 93 -1.10 -11.49 1.09
N LEU A 94 -0.70 -10.34 0.55
CA LEU A 94 0.54 -9.69 0.97
C LEU A 94 0.47 -9.18 2.42
N LEU A 95 -0.67 -8.63 2.83
CA LEU A 95 -0.89 -8.21 4.21
C LEU A 95 -0.94 -9.39 5.19
N GLU A 96 -1.51 -10.54 4.79
CA GLU A 96 -1.49 -11.77 5.57
C GLU A 96 -0.06 -12.30 5.73
N HIS A 97 0.76 -12.29 4.68
CA HIS A 97 2.19 -12.64 4.77
C HIS A 97 2.99 -11.66 5.64
N ALA A 98 2.73 -10.35 5.52
CA ALA A 98 3.36 -9.35 6.36
C ALA A 98 2.96 -9.50 7.83
N TRP A 99 1.69 -9.86 8.11
CA TRP A 99 1.18 -10.12 9.46
C TRP A 99 1.72 -11.43 10.07
N LEU A 100 1.85 -12.48 9.25
CA LEU A 100 2.48 -13.76 9.62
C LEU A 100 3.99 -13.69 9.75
N THR A 101 4.58 -12.54 9.43
CA THR A 101 5.92 -12.20 9.88
C THR A 101 5.76 -11.42 11.19
N PRO A 102 5.57 -12.08 12.34
CA PRO A 102 5.76 -11.39 13.60
C PRO A 102 7.15 -10.78 13.53
N ARG A 103 7.29 -9.55 14.04
CA ARG A 103 8.57 -8.96 14.43
C ARG A 103 9.26 -9.99 15.32
N SER A 104 9.96 -10.94 14.71
CA SER A 104 10.72 -11.95 15.40
C SER A 104 11.72 -11.13 16.18
N ALA A 105 11.53 -11.16 17.48
CA ALA A 105 12.37 -10.53 18.46
C ALA A 105 13.81 -10.87 18.06
N ARG A 106 14.55 -9.87 17.60
CA ARG A 106 15.99 -9.91 17.74
C ARG A 106 16.22 -9.51 19.20
N PRO A 107 16.51 -10.44 20.12
CA PRO A 107 17.08 -10.02 21.39
C PRO A 107 18.36 -9.26 21.04
N LEU A 108 18.44 -8.01 21.48
CA LEU A 108 19.68 -7.28 21.48
C LEU A 108 20.63 -8.07 22.38
N THR A 109 21.60 -8.77 21.80
CA THR A 109 22.70 -9.33 22.56
C THR A 109 23.63 -8.17 22.92
N SER A 110 23.63 -7.78 24.19
CA SER A 110 24.84 -7.35 24.89
C SER A 110 24.65 -7.48 26.40
#